data_AF-X0U501-F1
#
_entry.id   AF-X0U501-F1
#
_cell.length_a   1.000
_cell.length_b   1.000
_cell.length_c   1.000
_cell.angle_alpha   90.00
_cell.angle_beta   90.00
_cell.angle_gamma   90.00
#
_symmetry.space_group_name_H-M   'P 1'
#
loop_
_entity.id
_entity.type
_entity.pdbx_description
1 polymer ?
#
loop_
_entity_poly.entity_id
_entity_poly.type
_entity_poly.pdbx_seq_one_letter_code
_entity_poly.pdbx_strand_id
1 'polypeptide(L)'
;TDKKQFCAIGSVKGSIGHTDTAAGVANIIATALALKHKILPPSVNYEAPNPRIDFANSPFYVNTELREWKTDRQPRRAGVSAFGIGGTNAHAVLEETPEVEPSGESRRYQQLVLSARTETALEKATDNLVAHLQANPELNPADVAYTLHVGRQAFDYRRAVVCEAAADAITTLQERDPKRVLTGTQVQTERPVVFMFSGQGAQYVNVGRDLYQHEALFREHVDTCAELLKPHLKLDLRDVLYPAEADAKEATEKLEQTWLTQPALFV
;
A
#
# COMPACT_ATOMS: atom_id res chain seq x y z
N THR A 1 -10.20 -41.59 11.20
CA THR A 1 -11.04 -40.91 12.22
C THR A 1 -12.46 -41.36 12.02
N ASP A 2 -13.18 -41.68 13.09
CA ASP A 2 -14.59 -42.12 13.02
C ASP A 2 -15.58 -40.96 13.22
N LYS A 3 -15.08 -39.72 13.18
CA LYS A 3 -15.89 -38.51 13.28
C LYS A 3 -16.83 -38.40 12.07
N LYS A 4 -18.09 -38.09 12.34
CA LYS A 4 -19.15 -37.87 11.34
C LYS A 4 -19.53 -36.40 11.29
N GLN A 5 -20.08 -35.95 10.16
CA GLN A 5 -20.69 -34.62 10.02
C GLN A 5 -19.80 -33.44 10.43
N PHE A 6 -18.50 -33.49 10.13
CA PHE A 6 -17.56 -32.43 10.55
C PHE A 6 -16.93 -31.69 9.36
N CYS A 7 -17.02 -32.22 8.14
CA CYS A 7 -16.45 -31.62 6.94
C CYS A 7 -17.56 -31.04 6.06
N ALA A 8 -17.58 -29.72 5.89
CA ALA A 8 -18.50 -29.12 4.93
C ALA A 8 -18.15 -29.55 3.50
N ILE A 9 -19.17 -29.81 2.68
CA ILE A 9 -19.03 -29.99 1.23
C ILE A 9 -19.92 -28.96 0.50
N GLY A 10 -19.40 -28.45 -0.61
CA GLY A 10 -20.08 -27.46 -1.44
C GLY A 10 -19.44 -27.35 -2.81
N SER A 11 -20.05 -26.55 -3.68
CA SER A 11 -19.56 -26.33 -5.04
C SER A 11 -19.99 -24.96 -5.54
N VAL A 12 -19.05 -24.19 -6.09
CA VAL A 12 -19.36 -22.88 -6.70
C VAL A 12 -20.24 -23.02 -7.95
N LYS A 13 -20.34 -24.23 -8.53
CA LYS A 13 -21.13 -24.51 -9.73
C LYS A 13 -22.63 -24.22 -9.52
N GLY A 14 -23.12 -24.33 -8.29
CA GLY A 14 -24.50 -23.94 -7.98
C GLY A 14 -24.76 -22.46 -8.23
N SER A 15 -23.75 -21.60 -8.05
CA SER A 15 -23.87 -20.14 -8.16
C SER A 15 -23.54 -19.62 -9.56
N ILE A 16 -22.51 -20.16 -10.21
CA ILE A 16 -21.98 -19.63 -11.49
C ILE A 16 -22.03 -20.62 -12.64
N GLY A 17 -22.65 -21.80 -12.44
CA GLY A 17 -22.68 -22.87 -13.42
C GLY A 17 -21.35 -23.61 -13.58
N HIS A 18 -21.30 -24.53 -14.54
CA HIS A 18 -20.07 -25.26 -14.88
C HIS A 18 -19.25 -24.45 -15.90
N THR A 19 -18.19 -23.78 -15.44
CA THR A 19 -17.30 -22.96 -16.29
C THR A 19 -16.28 -23.78 -17.09
N ASP A 20 -16.67 -25.00 -17.50
CA ASP A 20 -15.85 -25.99 -18.19
C ASP A 20 -14.39 -26.06 -17.67
N THR A 21 -13.42 -25.70 -18.51
CA THR A 21 -11.98 -25.72 -18.23
C THR A 21 -11.58 -24.84 -17.05
N ALA A 22 -12.37 -23.81 -16.73
CA ALA A 22 -12.15 -22.93 -15.59
C ALA A 22 -12.83 -23.41 -14.29
N ALA A 23 -13.55 -24.53 -14.29
CA ALA A 23 -14.31 -25.00 -13.13
C ALA A 23 -13.41 -25.33 -11.93
N GLY A 24 -12.20 -25.85 -12.18
CA GLY A 24 -11.22 -26.11 -11.13
C GLY A 24 -10.75 -24.83 -10.45
N VAL A 25 -10.23 -23.87 -11.23
CA VAL A 25 -9.72 -22.60 -10.70
C VAL A 25 -10.81 -21.74 -10.06
N ALA A 26 -12.05 -21.78 -10.57
CA ALA A 26 -13.17 -21.11 -9.92
C ALA A 26 -13.44 -21.62 -8.51
N ASN A 27 -13.36 -22.95 -8.28
CA ASN A 27 -13.48 -23.52 -6.94
C ASN A 27 -12.26 -23.20 -6.07
N ILE A 28 -11.05 -23.11 -6.63
CA ILE A 28 -9.84 -22.66 -5.91
C ILE A 28 -10.03 -21.22 -5.42
N ILE A 29 -10.48 -20.30 -6.28
CA ILE A 29 -10.73 -18.90 -5.91
C ILE A 29 -11.78 -18.81 -4.80
N ALA A 30 -12.91 -19.50 -4.94
CA ALA A 30 -13.96 -19.51 -3.93
C ALA A 30 -13.45 -20.07 -2.59
N THR A 31 -12.65 -21.13 -2.63
CA THR A 31 -12.04 -21.74 -1.43
C THR A 31 -11.03 -20.81 -0.78
N ALA A 32 -10.18 -20.13 -1.57
CA ALA A 32 -9.22 -19.15 -1.06
C ALA A 32 -9.92 -17.96 -0.39
N LEU A 33 -11.04 -17.49 -0.95
CA LEU A 33 -11.87 -16.46 -0.32
C LEU A 33 -12.52 -16.95 0.97
N ALA A 34 -13.03 -18.19 1.00
CA ALA A 34 -13.59 -18.80 2.21
C ALA A 34 -12.54 -18.91 3.34
N LEU A 35 -11.31 -19.31 3.02
CA LEU A 35 -10.17 -19.33 3.95
C LEU A 35 -9.82 -17.92 4.43
N LYS A 36 -9.65 -16.96 3.50
CA LYS A 36 -9.32 -15.56 3.82
C LYS A 36 -10.34 -14.93 4.76
N HIS A 37 -11.62 -15.11 4.46
CA HIS A 37 -12.71 -14.52 5.24
C HIS A 37 -13.14 -15.38 6.43
N LYS A 38 -12.51 -16.54 6.64
CA LYS A 38 -12.81 -17.48 7.74
C LYS A 38 -14.30 -17.85 7.80
N ILE A 39 -14.95 -18.03 6.65
CA ILE A 39 -16.39 -18.35 6.51
C ILE A 39 -16.63 -19.54 5.57
N LEU A 40 -17.75 -20.23 5.78
CA LEU A 40 -18.31 -21.23 4.88
C LEU A 40 -19.54 -20.64 4.17
N PRO A 41 -19.49 -20.44 2.84
CA PRO A 41 -20.63 -19.94 2.09
C PRO A 41 -21.71 -21.03 1.93
N PRO A 42 -22.99 -20.63 1.79
CA PRO A 42 -24.08 -21.58 1.55
C PRO A 42 -23.97 -22.21 0.16
N SER A 43 -24.28 -23.50 0.07
CA SER A 43 -24.57 -24.18 -1.19
C SER A 43 -25.96 -23.78 -1.65
N VAL A 44 -26.03 -23.10 -2.80
CA VAL A 44 -27.30 -22.67 -3.40
C VAL A 44 -27.98 -23.82 -4.15
N ASN A 45 -29.29 -23.70 -4.39
CA ASN A 45 -30.11 -24.71 -5.08
C ASN A 45 -30.08 -26.10 -4.41
N TYR A 46 -30.02 -26.14 -3.09
CA TYR A 46 -30.04 -27.36 -2.28
C TYR A 46 -31.20 -27.31 -1.29
N GLU A 47 -32.04 -28.35 -1.29
CA GLU A 47 -33.16 -28.51 -0.35
C GLU A 47 -32.99 -29.76 0.51
N ALA A 48 -32.70 -30.91 -0.12
CA ALA A 48 -32.50 -32.18 0.56
C ALA A 48 -31.36 -32.98 -0.09
N PRO A 49 -30.64 -33.82 0.68
CA PRO A 49 -29.57 -34.65 0.13
C PRO A 49 -30.10 -35.73 -0.80
N ASN A 50 -29.27 -36.16 -1.75
CA ASN A 50 -29.60 -37.32 -2.59
C ASN A 50 -29.73 -38.57 -1.70
N PRO A 51 -30.88 -39.28 -1.72
CA PRO A 51 -31.14 -40.42 -0.82
C PRO A 51 -30.21 -41.62 -1.05
N ARG A 52 -29.46 -41.65 -2.16
CA ARG A 52 -28.44 -42.68 -2.42
C ARG A 52 -27.12 -42.41 -1.69
N ILE A 53 -26.97 -41.26 -1.06
CA ILE A 53 -25.76 -40.88 -0.31
C ILE A 53 -26.09 -40.91 1.18
N ASP A 54 -25.44 -41.80 1.93
CA ASP A 54 -25.55 -41.85 3.38
C ASP A 54 -24.69 -40.75 4.03
N PHE A 55 -25.16 -39.50 3.93
CA PHE A 55 -24.48 -38.37 4.56
C PHE A 55 -24.42 -38.56 6.08
N ALA A 56 -25.49 -39.03 6.71
CA ALA A 56 -25.60 -39.17 8.17
C ALA A 56 -24.46 -40.00 8.78
N ASN A 57 -24.00 -41.03 8.08
CA ASN A 57 -22.87 -41.85 8.53
C ASN A 57 -21.52 -41.48 7.88
N SER A 58 -21.46 -40.40 7.10
CA SER A 58 -20.25 -39.89 6.46
C SER A 58 -19.62 -38.74 7.28
N PRO A 59 -18.34 -38.40 7.01
CA PRO A 59 -17.72 -37.21 7.57
C PRO A 59 -18.29 -35.90 7.00
N PHE A 60 -19.07 -35.96 5.91
CA PHE A 60 -19.46 -34.79 5.11
C PHE A 60 -20.87 -34.30 5.42
N TYR A 61 -21.08 -32.98 5.41
CA TYR A 61 -22.41 -32.36 5.41
C TYR A 61 -22.48 -31.23 4.38
N VAL A 62 -23.66 -31.00 3.79
CA VAL A 62 -23.86 -29.86 2.87
C VAL A 62 -24.12 -28.60 3.69
N ASN A 63 -23.29 -27.58 3.51
CA ASN A 63 -23.47 -26.30 4.19
C ASN A 63 -24.52 -25.46 3.45
N THR A 64 -25.63 -25.11 4.10
CA THR A 64 -26.78 -24.41 3.48
C THR A 64 -26.93 -22.97 3.93
N GLU A 65 -26.10 -22.52 4.88
CA GLU A 65 -26.18 -21.19 5.49
C GLU A 65 -24.78 -20.56 5.52
N LEU A 66 -24.71 -19.24 5.55
CA LEU A 66 -23.44 -18.56 5.82
C LEU A 66 -23.02 -18.85 7.27
N ARG A 67 -21.86 -19.48 7.44
CA ARG A 67 -21.34 -19.84 8.77
C ARG A 67 -19.92 -19.35 8.97
N GLU A 68 -19.60 -18.98 10.20
CA GLU A 68 -18.21 -18.81 10.61
C GLU A 68 -17.50 -20.17 10.54
N TRP A 69 -16.33 -20.20 9.90
CA TRP A 69 -15.51 -21.40 9.83
C TRP A 69 -14.61 -21.45 11.07
N LYS A 70 -15.06 -22.09 12.15
CA LYS A 70 -14.28 -22.18 13.40
C LYS A 70 -13.20 -23.25 13.32
N THR A 71 -12.08 -23.05 14.04
CA THR A 71 -10.99 -24.02 14.17
C THR A 71 -10.35 -23.96 15.56
N ASP A 72 -9.96 -25.12 16.09
CA ASP A 72 -9.33 -25.27 17.41
C ASP A 72 -7.81 -25.10 17.32
N ARG A 73 -7.36 -23.91 16.88
CA ARG A 73 -5.94 -23.52 16.72
C ARG A 73 -5.14 -24.30 15.67
N GLN A 74 -5.80 -25.03 14.79
CA GLN A 74 -5.19 -25.62 13.61
C GLN A 74 -5.50 -24.76 12.38
N PRO A 75 -4.58 -24.67 11.41
CA PRO A 75 -4.88 -23.92 10.21
C PRO A 75 -6.05 -24.57 9.46
N ARG A 76 -7.01 -23.75 9.02
CA ARG A 76 -8.13 -24.21 8.18
C ARG A 76 -7.57 -24.79 6.89
N ARG A 77 -8.13 -25.93 6.47
CA ARG A 77 -7.76 -26.62 5.24
C ARG A 77 -9.00 -26.99 4.44
N ALA A 78 -8.90 -26.93 3.13
CA ALA A 78 -9.92 -27.41 2.22
C ALA A 78 -9.33 -28.20 1.06
N GLY A 79 -10.03 -29.25 0.65
CA GLY A 79 -9.76 -29.97 -0.59
C GLY A 79 -10.62 -29.42 -1.73
N VAL A 80 -10.01 -29.20 -2.89
CA VAL A 80 -10.69 -28.87 -4.15
C VAL A 80 -10.47 -30.00 -5.13
N SER A 81 -11.56 -30.57 -5.65
CA SER A 81 -11.50 -31.67 -6.62
C SER A 81 -12.07 -31.26 -7.97
N ALA A 82 -11.45 -31.75 -9.05
CA ALA A 82 -11.93 -31.62 -10.41
C ALA A 82 -11.80 -32.96 -11.14
N PHE A 83 -12.89 -33.42 -11.76
CA PHE A 83 -12.96 -34.71 -12.45
C PHE A 83 -13.38 -34.46 -13.89
N GLY A 84 -12.43 -34.64 -14.82
CA GLY A 84 -12.65 -34.40 -16.24
C GLY A 84 -13.38 -35.57 -16.90
N ILE A 85 -14.20 -35.26 -17.91
CA ILE A 85 -14.95 -36.29 -18.67
C ILE A 85 -14.02 -37.32 -19.34
N GLY A 86 -12.80 -36.91 -19.71
CA GLY A 86 -11.77 -37.81 -20.24
C GLY A 86 -11.09 -38.71 -19.20
N GLY A 87 -11.58 -38.74 -17.96
CA GLY A 87 -11.06 -39.59 -16.88
C GLY A 87 -9.83 -39.03 -16.14
N THR A 88 -9.33 -37.86 -16.54
CA THR A 88 -8.24 -37.18 -15.80
C THR A 88 -8.81 -36.46 -14.59
N ASN A 89 -8.25 -36.77 -13.42
CA ASN A 89 -8.69 -36.26 -12.13
C ASN A 89 -7.59 -35.42 -11.48
N ALA A 90 -7.98 -34.32 -10.83
CA ALA A 90 -7.08 -33.48 -10.05
C ALA A 90 -7.67 -33.18 -8.67
N HIS A 91 -6.81 -33.12 -7.67
CA HIS A 91 -7.16 -32.73 -6.31
C HIS A 91 -6.07 -31.82 -5.73
N ALA A 92 -6.47 -30.73 -5.11
CA ALA A 92 -5.58 -29.79 -4.45
C ALA A 92 -6.04 -29.57 -3.01
N VAL A 93 -5.08 -29.46 -2.09
CA VAL A 93 -5.33 -29.09 -0.69
C VAL A 93 -4.84 -27.67 -0.49
N LEU A 94 -5.72 -26.80 -0.02
CA LEU A 94 -5.41 -25.43 0.36
C LEU A 94 -5.39 -25.34 1.89
N GLU A 95 -4.49 -24.50 2.40
CA GLU A 95 -4.36 -24.17 3.82
C GLU A 95 -4.47 -22.65 3.98
N GLU A 96 -5.02 -22.19 5.10
CA GLU A 96 -5.05 -20.76 5.40
C GLU A 96 -3.64 -20.16 5.51
N THR A 97 -3.52 -18.89 5.12
CA THR A 97 -2.28 -18.14 5.32
C THR A 97 -2.09 -17.84 6.82
N PRO A 98 -0.83 -17.78 7.31
CA PRO A 98 -0.54 -17.16 8.59
C PRO A 98 -1.10 -15.74 8.66
N GLU A 99 -1.40 -15.28 9.88
CA GLU A 99 -1.83 -13.90 10.11
C GLU A 99 -0.71 -12.93 9.74
N VAL A 100 -1.07 -11.87 9.02
CA VAL A 100 -0.15 -10.82 8.61
C VAL A 100 -0.20 -9.74 9.67
N GLU A 101 0.95 -9.45 10.28
CA GLU A 101 1.07 -8.37 11.24
C GLU A 101 0.88 -7.00 10.56
N PRO A 102 0.23 -6.03 11.21
CA PRO A 102 0.15 -4.67 10.70
C PRO A 102 1.54 -4.07 10.46
N SER A 103 1.66 -3.24 9.42
CA SER A 103 2.86 -2.45 9.19
C SER A 103 3.09 -1.44 10.32
N GLY A 104 4.35 -1.11 10.58
CA GLY A 104 4.74 -0.14 11.59
C GLY A 104 4.59 1.31 11.15
N GLU A 105 5.02 2.24 12.01
CA GLU A 105 5.09 3.66 11.68
C GLU A 105 6.03 3.92 10.49
N SER A 106 5.71 4.96 9.72
CA SER A 106 6.48 5.39 8.56
C SER A 106 6.63 6.91 8.57
N ARG A 107 7.26 7.45 7.53
CA ARG A 107 7.41 8.89 7.32
C ARG A 107 6.04 9.57 7.35
N ARG A 108 6.01 10.79 7.87
CA ARG A 108 4.79 11.60 7.96
C ARG A 108 4.09 11.78 6.61
N TYR A 109 4.86 12.13 5.59
CA TYR A 109 4.35 12.34 4.23
C TYR A 109 4.59 11.11 3.36
N GLN A 110 3.55 10.72 2.63
CA GLN A 110 3.57 9.62 1.68
C GLN A 110 3.30 10.15 0.27
N GLN A 111 3.99 9.58 -0.71
CA GLN A 111 3.76 9.88 -2.11
C GLN A 111 2.95 8.75 -2.74
N LEU A 112 1.72 9.04 -3.16
CA LEU A 112 0.93 8.09 -3.93
C LEU A 112 1.14 8.34 -5.42
N VAL A 113 1.52 7.30 -6.14
CA VAL A 113 1.76 7.35 -7.58
C VAL A 113 0.77 6.48 -8.33
N LEU A 114 0.23 7.00 -9.41
CA LEU A 114 -0.63 6.28 -10.34
C LEU A 114 -0.04 6.39 -11.73
N SER A 115 -0.19 5.33 -12.52
CA SER A 115 0.12 5.41 -13.94
C SER A 115 -0.79 4.54 -14.78
N ALA A 116 -0.99 4.94 -16.03
CA ALA A 116 -1.78 4.19 -17.00
C ALA A 116 -1.27 4.40 -18.44
N ARG A 117 -1.76 3.56 -19.36
CA ARG A 117 -1.42 3.63 -20.79
C ARG A 117 -2.16 4.73 -21.54
N THR A 118 -3.23 5.26 -20.96
CA THR A 118 -4.05 6.34 -21.52
C THR A 118 -4.49 7.28 -20.40
N GLU A 119 -4.81 8.51 -20.75
CA GLU A 119 -5.37 9.50 -19.82
C GLU A 119 -6.68 9.02 -19.19
N THR A 120 -7.60 8.45 -19.99
CA THR A 120 -8.87 7.90 -19.50
C THR A 120 -8.69 6.76 -18.50
N ALA A 121 -7.66 5.91 -18.70
CA ALA A 121 -7.33 4.86 -17.77
C ALA A 121 -6.69 5.39 -16.49
N LEU A 122 -5.96 6.51 -16.56
CA LEU A 122 -5.42 7.19 -15.38
C LEU A 122 -6.53 7.80 -14.52
N GLU A 123 -7.56 8.38 -15.14
CA GLU A 123 -8.75 8.86 -14.41
C GLU A 123 -9.46 7.71 -13.71
N LYS A 124 -9.73 6.61 -14.42
CA LYS A 124 -10.35 5.44 -13.82
C LYS A 124 -9.51 4.85 -12.68
N ALA A 125 -8.19 4.82 -12.83
CA ALA A 125 -7.28 4.36 -11.77
C ALA A 125 -7.34 5.28 -10.54
N THR A 126 -7.50 6.58 -10.76
CA THR A 126 -7.68 7.57 -9.69
C THR A 126 -8.98 7.33 -8.93
N ASP A 127 -10.11 7.22 -9.65
CA ASP A 127 -11.41 6.97 -9.04
C ASP A 127 -11.45 5.64 -8.29
N ASN A 128 -10.83 4.60 -8.86
CA ASN A 128 -10.69 3.30 -8.20
C ASN A 128 -9.87 3.38 -6.91
N LEU A 129 -8.76 4.14 -6.90
CA LEU A 129 -7.96 4.33 -5.69
C LEU A 129 -8.75 5.09 -4.63
N VAL A 130 -9.44 6.17 -5.02
CA VAL A 130 -10.31 6.92 -4.11
C VAL A 130 -11.38 6.02 -3.48
N ALA A 131 -12.11 5.26 -4.30
CA ALA A 131 -13.13 4.35 -3.81
C ALA A 131 -12.53 3.26 -2.89
N HIS A 132 -11.34 2.76 -3.21
CA HIS A 132 -10.65 1.78 -2.40
C HIS A 132 -10.25 2.35 -1.03
N LEU A 133 -9.67 3.56 -0.98
CA LEU A 133 -9.31 4.21 0.28
C LEU A 133 -10.54 4.55 1.12
N GLN A 134 -11.65 4.94 0.50
CA GLN A 134 -12.92 5.19 1.21
C GLN A 134 -13.50 3.92 1.82
N ALA A 135 -13.40 2.79 1.12
CA ALA A 135 -13.92 1.50 1.58
C ALA A 135 -13.04 0.85 2.66
N ASN A 136 -11.78 1.27 2.79
CA ASN A 136 -10.79 0.68 3.71
C ASN A 136 -10.04 1.81 4.46
N PRO A 137 -10.73 2.57 5.34
CA PRO A 137 -10.15 3.72 6.05
C PRO A 137 -9.02 3.34 7.03
N GLU A 138 -8.90 2.06 7.37
CA GLU A 138 -7.86 1.49 8.23
C GLU A 138 -6.51 1.27 7.52
N LEU A 139 -6.46 1.39 6.19
CA LEU A 139 -5.21 1.18 5.45
C LEU A 139 -4.15 2.21 5.82
N ASN A 140 -2.95 1.71 6.11
CA ASN A 140 -1.78 2.56 6.30
C ASN A 140 -1.38 3.22 4.97
N PRO A 141 -1.35 4.57 4.87
CA PRO A 141 -0.95 5.27 3.64
C PRO A 141 0.44 4.86 3.14
N ALA A 142 1.35 4.47 4.04
CA ALA A 142 2.68 4.00 3.67
C ALA A 142 2.65 2.67 2.89
N ASP A 143 1.78 1.73 3.26
CA ASP A 143 1.61 0.46 2.55
C ASP A 143 0.98 0.69 1.16
N VAL A 144 0.05 1.64 1.08
CA VAL A 144 -0.55 2.06 -0.18
C VAL A 144 0.53 2.65 -1.09
N ALA A 145 1.32 3.61 -0.59
CA ALA A 145 2.44 4.22 -1.32
C ALA A 145 3.44 3.17 -1.80
N TYR A 146 3.89 2.30 -0.89
CA TYR A 146 4.82 1.21 -1.20
C TYR A 146 4.26 0.30 -2.30
N THR A 147 3.01 -0.17 -2.16
CA THR A 147 2.36 -1.04 -3.14
C THR A 147 2.22 -0.37 -4.51
N LEU A 148 1.93 0.93 -4.55
CA LEU A 148 1.86 1.70 -5.80
C LEU A 148 3.23 1.87 -6.46
N HIS A 149 4.30 1.99 -5.67
CA HIS A 149 5.67 2.13 -6.18
C HIS A 149 6.29 0.81 -6.65
N VAL A 150 6.15 -0.28 -5.89
CA VAL A 150 6.84 -1.55 -6.17
C VAL A 150 5.94 -2.63 -6.77
N GLY A 151 4.63 -2.56 -6.48
CA GLY A 151 3.66 -3.58 -6.85
C GLY A 151 2.88 -3.28 -8.12
N ARG A 152 3.18 -2.17 -8.80
CA ARG A 152 2.50 -1.75 -10.03
C ARG A 152 3.51 -1.40 -11.12
N GLN A 153 3.16 -1.74 -12.35
CA GLN A 153 3.95 -1.36 -13.51
C GLN A 153 3.79 0.15 -13.78
N ALA A 154 4.90 0.82 -14.06
CA ALA A 154 4.91 2.23 -14.47
C ALA A 154 4.60 2.39 -15.96
N PHE A 155 3.66 3.27 -16.29
CA PHE A 155 3.28 3.67 -17.65
C PHE A 155 3.53 5.17 -17.92
N ASP A 156 3.19 5.63 -19.11
CA ASP A 156 3.55 6.98 -19.58
C ASP A 156 2.64 8.07 -19.02
N TYR A 157 1.34 7.82 -18.82
CA TYR A 157 0.44 8.78 -18.18
C TYR A 157 0.55 8.60 -16.67
N ARG A 158 0.99 9.64 -15.96
CA ARG A 158 1.34 9.55 -14.54
C ARG A 158 0.63 10.62 -13.73
N ARG A 159 0.30 10.26 -12.49
CA ARG A 159 -0.23 11.15 -11.47
C ARG A 159 0.50 10.90 -10.16
N ALA A 160 0.87 11.96 -9.46
CA ALA A 160 1.46 11.90 -8.14
C ALA A 160 0.76 12.87 -7.20
N VAL A 161 0.56 12.45 -5.95
CA VAL A 161 0.05 13.26 -4.85
C VAL A 161 0.91 13.00 -3.61
N VAL A 162 1.13 14.04 -2.81
CA VAL A 162 1.72 13.93 -1.48
C VAL A 162 0.63 14.13 -0.44
N CYS A 163 0.53 13.20 0.51
CA CYS A 163 -0.49 13.21 1.55
C CYS A 163 0.10 12.75 2.88
N GLU A 164 -0.46 13.24 3.98
CA GLU A 164 -0.13 12.76 5.34
C GLU A 164 -1.06 11.62 5.78
N ALA A 165 -2.30 11.64 5.30
CA ALA A 165 -3.33 10.68 5.68
C ALA A 165 -4.20 10.27 4.48
N ALA A 166 -4.87 9.12 4.59
CA ALA A 166 -5.77 8.63 3.54
C ALA A 166 -6.91 9.62 3.23
N ALA A 167 -7.45 10.32 4.25
CA ALA A 167 -8.48 11.33 4.05
C ALA A 167 -8.02 12.50 3.16
N ASP A 168 -6.79 13.00 3.41
CA ASP A 168 -6.19 14.06 2.59
C ASP A 168 -5.91 13.59 1.16
N ALA A 169 -5.46 12.35 0.99
CA ALA A 169 -5.30 11.73 -0.31
C ALA A 169 -6.62 11.63 -1.08
N ILE A 170 -7.70 11.19 -0.42
CA ILE A 170 -9.05 11.09 -1.00
C ILE A 170 -9.50 12.46 -1.51
N THR A 171 -9.50 13.49 -0.66
CA THR A 171 -9.92 14.84 -1.03
C THR A 171 -9.08 15.37 -2.19
N THR A 172 -7.75 15.25 -2.09
CA THR A 172 -6.83 15.78 -3.10
C THR A 172 -7.00 15.08 -4.46
N LEU A 173 -7.18 13.76 -4.48
CA LEU A 173 -7.40 12.99 -5.71
C LEU A 173 -8.79 13.20 -6.30
N GLN A 174 -9.80 13.51 -5.48
CA GLN A 174 -11.14 13.86 -5.95
C GLN A 174 -11.15 15.24 -6.61
N GLU A 175 -10.61 16.25 -5.92
CA GLU A 175 -10.56 17.65 -6.38
C GLU A 175 -9.65 17.83 -7.59
N ARG A 176 -8.57 17.04 -7.67
CA ARG A 176 -7.56 17.11 -8.74
C ARG A 176 -6.96 18.51 -8.89
N ASP A 177 -6.80 19.24 -7.77
CA ASP A 177 -6.19 20.57 -7.78
C ASP A 177 -4.76 20.49 -8.35
N PRO A 178 -4.45 21.17 -9.47
CA PRO A 178 -3.11 21.15 -10.07
C PRO A 178 -2.00 21.67 -9.14
N LYS A 179 -2.33 22.36 -8.04
CA LYS A 179 -1.35 22.75 -7.01
C LYS A 179 -0.92 21.60 -6.12
N ARG A 180 -1.76 20.57 -5.98
CA ARG A 180 -1.54 19.43 -5.08
C ARG A 180 -1.38 18.10 -5.81
N VAL A 181 -1.84 18.04 -7.06
CA VAL A 181 -1.78 16.85 -7.91
C VAL A 181 -0.92 17.14 -9.14
N LEU A 182 0.20 16.44 -9.22
CA LEU A 182 1.06 16.49 -10.39
C LEU A 182 0.58 15.44 -11.39
N THR A 183 0.05 15.87 -12.52
CA THR A 183 -0.32 14.98 -13.64
C THR A 183 0.52 15.31 -14.85
N GLY A 184 1.05 14.30 -15.53
CA GLY A 184 1.83 14.49 -16.73
C GLY A 184 1.95 13.23 -17.56
N THR A 185 2.28 13.43 -18.83
CA THR A 185 2.59 12.33 -19.75
C THR A 185 4.08 12.32 -20.01
N GLN A 186 4.71 11.19 -19.76
CA GLN A 186 6.14 11.01 -19.90
C GLN A 186 6.45 9.67 -20.55
N VAL A 187 6.84 9.72 -21.82
CA VAL A 187 7.48 8.58 -22.48
C VAL A 187 8.76 8.24 -21.72
N GLN A 188 8.92 6.96 -21.36
CA GLN A 188 10.15 6.49 -20.73
C GLN A 188 11.33 6.70 -21.68
N THR A 189 12.23 7.61 -21.31
CA THR A 189 13.50 7.85 -21.99
C THR A 189 14.58 7.95 -20.94
N GLU A 190 15.82 7.60 -21.28
CA GLU A 190 16.97 7.99 -20.46
C GLU A 190 17.04 9.52 -20.43
N ARG A 191 17.13 10.09 -19.23
CA ARG A 191 17.23 11.53 -19.03
C ARG A 191 18.43 11.81 -18.13
N PRO A 192 19.45 12.53 -18.62
CA PRO A 192 20.52 12.98 -17.75
C PRO A 192 19.95 13.93 -16.70
N VAL A 193 20.37 13.76 -15.45
CA VAL A 193 20.01 14.65 -14.34
C VAL A 193 21.19 15.57 -14.08
N VAL A 194 20.95 16.87 -14.05
CA VAL A 194 21.95 17.90 -13.76
C VAL A 194 21.57 18.58 -12.45
N PHE A 195 22.48 18.63 -11.48
CA PHE A 195 22.30 19.39 -10.25
C PHE A 195 22.87 20.79 -10.43
N MET A 196 22.03 21.80 -10.24
CA MET A 196 22.40 23.21 -10.32
C MET A 196 22.41 23.79 -8.91
N PHE A 197 23.59 24.21 -8.46
CA PHE A 197 23.77 24.85 -7.17
C PHE A 197 23.77 26.37 -7.37
N SER A 198 22.78 27.04 -6.80
CA SER A 198 22.66 28.51 -6.88
C SER A 198 23.71 29.20 -6.02
N GLY A 199 24.08 30.43 -6.40
CA GLY A 199 24.87 31.30 -5.55
C GLY A 199 24.04 31.97 -4.44
N GLN A 200 24.54 33.11 -3.95
CA GLN A 200 23.91 33.91 -2.91
C GLN A 200 22.58 34.55 -3.35
N GLY A 201 21.62 34.66 -2.43
CA GLY A 201 20.32 35.29 -2.66
C GLY A 201 19.10 34.45 -2.27
N ALA A 202 19.29 33.17 -1.93
CA ALA A 202 18.22 32.25 -1.54
C ALA A 202 18.15 31.95 -0.04
N GLN A 203 19.06 32.52 0.76
CA GLN A 203 19.15 32.28 2.19
C GLN A 203 18.00 32.92 2.98
N TYR A 204 17.52 32.22 4.00
CA TYR A 204 16.62 32.76 5.03
C TYR A 204 16.75 31.93 6.31
N VAL A 205 16.39 32.52 7.45
CA VAL A 205 16.40 31.82 8.74
C VAL A 205 15.42 30.64 8.72
N ASN A 206 15.80 29.52 9.33
CA ASN A 206 15.06 28.25 9.31
C ASN A 206 15.00 27.54 7.96
N VAL A 207 15.85 27.88 6.99
CA VAL A 207 15.97 27.13 5.74
C VAL A 207 16.25 25.65 6.02
N GLY A 208 15.41 24.77 5.47
CA GLY A 208 15.55 23.32 5.69
C GLY A 208 15.34 22.86 7.14
N ARG A 209 14.81 23.69 8.05
CA ARG A 209 14.63 23.30 9.47
C ARG A 209 13.78 22.06 9.64
N ASP A 210 12.70 21.93 8.86
CA ASP A 210 11.82 20.76 8.92
C ASP A 210 12.58 19.48 8.50
N LEU A 211 13.43 19.57 7.48
CA LEU A 211 14.33 18.48 7.07
C LEU A 211 15.34 18.17 8.17
N TYR A 212 15.98 19.19 8.77
CA TYR A 212 16.92 18.99 9.88
C TYR A 212 16.27 18.28 11.09
N GLN A 213 15.00 18.57 11.37
CA GLN A 213 14.26 17.93 12.47
C GLN A 213 13.86 16.49 12.16
N HIS A 214 13.35 16.23 10.95
CA HIS A 214 12.69 14.96 10.64
C HIS A 214 13.51 14.00 9.75
N GLU A 215 14.55 14.49 9.07
CA GLU A 215 15.38 13.70 8.14
C GLU A 215 16.77 13.46 8.70
N ALA A 216 17.00 12.24 9.20
CA ALA A 216 18.26 11.87 9.85
C ALA A 216 19.50 12.09 8.96
N LEU A 217 19.42 11.75 7.67
CA LEU A 217 20.53 11.90 6.73
C LEU A 217 20.84 13.38 6.42
N PHE A 218 19.80 14.22 6.30
CA PHE A 218 19.98 15.66 6.11
C PHE A 218 20.65 16.27 7.34
N ARG A 219 20.15 15.93 8.54
CA ARG A 219 20.72 16.38 9.82
C ARG A 219 22.19 15.96 9.97
N GLU A 220 22.52 14.71 9.66
CA GLU A 220 23.89 14.19 9.73
C GLU A 220 24.86 15.03 8.88
N HIS A 221 24.47 15.38 7.65
CA HIS A 221 25.29 16.20 6.78
C HIS A 221 25.41 17.64 7.26
N VAL A 222 24.32 18.25 7.72
CA VAL A 222 24.34 19.60 8.31
C VAL A 222 25.24 19.65 9.55
N ASP A 223 25.11 18.67 10.45
CA ASP A 223 25.93 18.55 11.66
C ASP A 223 27.41 18.39 11.31
N THR A 224 27.72 17.51 10.36
CA THR A 224 29.10 17.27 9.92
C THR A 224 29.73 18.54 9.35
N CYS A 225 29.02 19.25 8.46
CA CYS A 225 29.52 20.49 7.88
C CYS A 225 29.65 21.61 8.93
N ALA A 226 28.69 21.73 9.84
CA ALA A 226 28.73 22.71 10.92
C ALA A 226 29.94 22.50 11.84
N GLU A 227 30.23 21.25 12.25
CA GLU A 227 31.41 20.92 13.06
C GLU A 227 32.73 21.22 12.34
N LEU A 228 32.81 20.94 11.03
CA LEU A 228 33.99 21.27 10.22
C LEU A 228 34.20 22.78 10.07
N LEU A 229 33.12 23.56 9.96
CA LEU A 229 33.19 25.01 9.77
C LEU A 229 33.37 25.78 11.07
N LYS A 230 32.97 25.23 12.22
CA LYS A 230 33.00 25.89 13.53
C LYS A 230 34.36 26.50 13.90
N PRO A 231 35.53 25.85 13.69
CA PRO A 231 36.83 26.46 13.95
C PRO A 231 37.15 27.66 13.04
N HIS A 232 36.60 27.67 11.82
CA HIS A 232 36.83 28.71 10.82
C HIS A 232 35.90 29.92 11.01
N LEU A 233 34.63 29.67 11.35
CA LEU A 233 33.61 30.70 11.57
C LEU A 233 33.63 31.29 12.98
N LYS A 234 34.27 30.59 13.94
CA LYS A 234 34.29 30.93 15.38
C LYS A 234 32.89 31.03 16.01
N LEU A 235 31.91 30.37 15.40
CA LEU A 235 30.53 30.22 15.88
C LEU A 235 29.96 28.91 15.33
N ASP A 236 28.89 28.41 15.95
CA ASP A 236 28.15 27.26 15.42
C ASP A 236 27.14 27.74 14.38
N LEU A 237 27.28 27.27 13.14
CA LEU A 237 26.42 27.70 12.04
C LEU A 237 24.94 27.38 12.30
N ARG A 238 24.67 26.31 13.08
CA ARG A 238 23.31 25.88 13.43
C ARG A 238 22.59 26.90 14.32
N ASP A 239 23.31 27.62 15.18
CA ASP A 239 22.72 28.66 16.04
C ASP A 239 22.19 29.84 15.21
N VAL A 240 22.73 30.02 13.99
CA VAL A 240 22.33 31.08 13.05
C VAL A 240 21.29 30.57 12.05
N LEU A 241 21.39 29.33 11.59
CA LEU A 241 20.40 28.70 10.71
C LEU A 241 19.07 28.40 11.43
N TYR A 242 19.14 27.95 12.68
CA TYR A 242 18.01 27.46 13.47
C TYR A 242 17.93 28.17 14.84
N PRO A 243 17.87 29.51 14.88
CA PRO A 243 17.89 30.27 16.12
C PRO A 243 16.61 30.04 16.94
N ALA A 244 16.68 30.39 18.23
CA ALA A 244 15.48 30.60 19.02
C ALA A 244 14.67 31.78 18.44
N GLU A 245 13.36 31.79 18.69
CA GLU A 245 12.47 32.81 18.12
C GLU A 245 12.85 34.25 18.54
N ALA A 246 13.38 34.41 19.76
CA ALA A 246 13.88 35.69 20.27
C ALA A 246 15.09 36.23 19.46
N ASP A 247 15.88 35.34 18.87
CA ASP A 247 17.14 35.68 18.18
C ASP A 247 16.99 35.70 16.65
N ALA A 248 15.79 35.42 16.12
CA ALA A 248 15.54 35.28 14.69
C ALA A 248 15.93 36.53 13.88
N LYS A 249 15.75 37.72 14.46
CA LYS A 249 16.12 38.98 13.80
C LYS A 249 17.64 39.14 13.70
N GLU A 250 18.36 38.89 14.79
CA GLU A 250 19.83 38.94 14.81
C GLU A 250 20.43 37.90 13.86
N ALA A 251 19.87 36.68 13.85
CA ALA A 251 20.29 35.62 12.94
C ALA A 251 20.07 36.00 11.47
N THR A 252 18.96 36.69 11.15
CA THR A 252 18.72 37.22 9.80
C THR A 252 19.79 38.21 9.39
N GLU A 253 20.10 39.19 10.24
CA GLU A 253 21.14 40.19 9.98
C GLU A 253 22.53 39.54 9.82
N LYS A 254 22.83 38.48 10.59
CA LYS A 254 24.07 37.70 10.42
C LYS A 254 24.10 36.93 9.09
N LEU A 255 22.98 36.33 8.68
CA LEU A 255 22.87 35.59 7.42
C LEU A 255 22.94 36.47 6.18
N GLU A 256 22.80 37.80 6.31
CA GLU A 256 23.05 38.76 5.23
C GLU A 256 24.55 39.03 5.02
N GLN A 257 25.40 38.70 6.00
CA GLN A 257 26.84 38.90 5.89
C GLN A 257 27.47 37.79 5.03
N THR A 258 28.01 38.16 3.87
CA THR A 258 28.55 37.23 2.85
C THR A 258 29.47 36.13 3.40
N TRP A 259 30.30 36.46 4.39
CA TRP A 259 31.24 35.50 4.99
C TRP A 259 30.54 34.35 5.72
N LEU A 260 29.29 34.56 6.18
CA LEU A 260 28.45 33.56 6.81
C LEU A 260 27.41 32.99 5.83
N THR A 261 26.89 33.83 4.93
CA THR A 261 25.92 33.40 3.91
C THR A 261 26.45 32.30 3.01
N GLN A 262 27.69 32.42 2.53
CA GLN A 262 28.24 31.45 1.58
C GLN A 262 28.43 30.05 2.21
N PRO A 263 29.04 29.93 3.41
CA PRO A 263 29.02 28.66 4.13
C PRO A 263 27.60 28.15 4.41
N ALA A 264 26.67 29.02 4.82
CA ALA A 264 25.28 28.64 5.10
C ALA A 264 24.52 28.09 3.88
N LEU A 265 24.86 28.53 2.66
CA LEU A 265 24.26 28.02 1.42
C LEU A 265 24.93 26.74 0.91
N PHE A 266 26.19 26.51 1.30
CA PHE A 266 26.91 25.28 0.98
C PHE A 266 26.43 24.10 1.85
N VAL A 267 26.12 24.38 3.12
CA VAL A 267 25.55 23.42 4.08
C VAL A 267 24.08 23.17 3.80
#